data_AF-A0A3D5AEV9-F1
#
_entry.id   AF-A0A3D5AEV9-F1
#
_cell.length_a   1.000
_cell.length_b   1.000
_cell.length_c   1.000
_cell.angle_alpha   90.00
_cell.angle_beta   90.00
_cell.angle_gamma   90.00
#
_symmetry.space_group_name_H-M   'P 1'
#
loop_
_entity.id
_entity.type
_entity.pdbx_description
1 polymer ?
#
loop_
_entity_poly.entity_id
_entity_poly.type
_entity_poly.pdbx_seq_one_letter_code
_entity_poly.pdbx_strand_id
1 'polypeptide(L)'
;MRLDNVDEAKVIKMCLFHDVAEARTSDLNYVHQKYARADENKALADVAATLPFGEDIKTLVEERNAGQTREAKIAKDADQLELILSLKEQADTGNIRAESWLPPALKRLKTEEAKQLGEVITSTASDNWWYSDEEKKSEWWINKKRVV
;
A
#
# COMPACT_ATOMS: atom_id res chain seq x y z
N MET A 1 10.65 13.06 -5.50
CA MET A 1 9.36 13.55 -6.04
C MET A 1 8.68 14.32 -4.91
N ARG A 2 8.57 15.65 -5.00
CA ARG A 2 7.68 16.40 -4.09
C ARG A 2 6.28 16.36 -4.69
N LEU A 3 5.28 16.08 -3.86
CA LEU A 3 3.89 16.12 -4.28
C LEU A 3 3.45 17.58 -4.22
N ASP A 4 3.69 18.34 -5.29
CA ASP A 4 3.34 19.76 -5.32
C ASP A 4 1.83 19.95 -5.09
N ASN A 5 1.47 20.89 -4.21
CA ASN A 5 0.08 21.21 -3.84
C ASN A 5 -0.72 20.05 -3.19
N VAL A 6 -0.05 19.24 -2.36
CA VAL A 6 -0.69 18.17 -1.58
C VAL A 6 -0.36 18.35 -0.10
N ASP A 7 -1.35 18.17 0.78
CA ASP A 7 -1.09 18.05 2.22
C ASP A 7 -0.54 16.65 2.54
N GLU A 8 0.78 16.51 2.59
CA GLU A 8 1.47 15.25 2.88
C GLU A 8 1.07 14.66 4.24
N ALA A 9 0.87 15.50 5.26
CA ALA A 9 0.48 15.03 6.59
C ALA A 9 -0.94 14.42 6.56
N LYS A 10 -1.83 15.00 5.75
CA LYS A 10 -3.17 14.44 5.52
C LYS A 10 -3.11 13.10 4.80
N VAL A 11 -2.29 12.98 3.75
CA VAL A 11 -2.08 11.71 3.02
C VAL A 11 -1.58 10.63 3.97
N ILE A 12 -0.56 10.92 4.79
CA ILE A 12 -0.02 9.97 5.76
C ILE A 12 -1.09 9.51 6.74
N LYS A 13 -1.91 10.43 7.26
CA LYS A 13 -3.03 10.09 8.15
C LYS A 13 -4.08 9.23 7.44
N MET A 14 -4.41 9.51 6.18
CA MET A 14 -5.32 8.67 5.39
C MET A 14 -4.77 7.25 5.25
N CYS A 15 -3.49 7.10 4.88
CA CYS A 15 -2.84 5.79 4.80
C CYS A 15 -2.84 5.06 6.15
N LEU A 16 -2.62 5.77 7.26
CA LEU A 16 -2.60 5.18 8.59
C LEU A 16 -3.97 4.65 9.04
N PHE A 17 -5.05 5.37 8.74
CA PHE A 17 -6.38 5.10 9.32
C PHE A 17 -7.35 4.39 8.38
N HIS A 18 -7.04 4.24 7.09
CA HIS A 18 -8.04 3.77 6.13
C HIS A 18 -8.67 2.41 6.45
N ASP A 19 -7.88 1.46 6.95
CA ASP A 19 -8.33 0.12 7.32
C ASP A 19 -8.59 -0.03 8.83
N VAL A 20 -8.72 1.08 9.57
CA VAL A 20 -8.93 1.02 11.04
C VAL A 20 -10.21 0.26 11.42
N ALA A 21 -11.21 0.24 10.53
CA ALA A 21 -12.44 -0.53 10.71
C ALA A 21 -12.18 -2.05 10.69
N GLU A 22 -11.16 -2.51 9.94
CA GLU A 22 -10.81 -3.92 9.80
C GLU A 22 -10.31 -4.55 11.10
N ALA A 23 -9.86 -3.74 12.07
CA ALA A 23 -9.58 -4.20 13.42
C ALA A 23 -10.79 -4.87 14.10
N ARG A 24 -12.01 -4.57 13.66
CA ARG A 24 -13.26 -5.16 14.18
C ARG A 24 -13.99 -6.02 13.15
N THR A 25 -13.75 -5.81 11.86
CA THR A 25 -14.45 -6.55 10.79
C THR A 25 -13.61 -7.64 10.14
N SER A 26 -12.31 -7.73 10.46
CA SER A 26 -11.28 -8.44 9.68
C SER A 26 -11.07 -7.81 8.30
N ASP A 27 -9.91 -8.07 7.70
CA ASP A 27 -9.69 -7.89 6.26
C ASP A 27 -10.51 -8.95 5.50
N LEU A 28 -11.46 -8.48 4.69
CA LEU A 28 -12.18 -9.34 3.78
C LEU A 28 -11.37 -9.51 2.49
N ASN A 29 -10.62 -10.61 2.40
CA ASN A 29 -9.99 -11.01 1.15
C ASN A 29 -11.02 -11.22 0.01
N TYR A 30 -10.56 -11.36 -1.24
CA TYR A 30 -11.42 -11.49 -2.42
C TYR A 30 -12.47 -12.61 -2.35
N VAL A 31 -12.15 -13.74 -1.70
CA VAL A 31 -13.13 -14.81 -1.51
C VAL A 31 -14.20 -14.37 -0.52
N HIS A 32 -13.79 -13.78 0.61
CA HIS A 32 -14.72 -13.24 1.59
C HIS A 32 -15.60 -12.13 1.02
N GLN A 33 -15.07 -11.21 0.21
CA GLN A 33 -15.87 -10.15 -0.44
C GLN A 33 -16.98 -10.69 -1.35
N LYS A 34 -16.84 -11.92 -1.85
CA LYS A 34 -17.90 -12.56 -2.67
C LYS A 34 -19.09 -13.04 -1.83
N TYR A 35 -18.88 -13.38 -0.57
CA TYR A 35 -19.88 -14.08 0.26
C TYR A 35 -20.22 -13.37 1.56
N ALA A 36 -19.43 -12.38 1.98
CA ALA A 36 -19.59 -11.64 3.22
C ALA A 36 -19.70 -10.13 2.94
N ARG A 37 -20.26 -9.41 3.92
CA ARG A 37 -20.34 -7.94 3.93
C ARG A 37 -19.97 -7.48 5.34
N ALA A 38 -18.91 -6.68 5.43
CA ALA A 38 -18.54 -5.98 6.65
C ALA A 38 -19.38 -4.70 6.77
N ASP A 39 -19.74 -4.34 8.01
CA ASP A 39 -20.31 -3.02 8.31
C ASP A 39 -19.19 -2.10 8.81
N GLU A 40 -18.32 -1.69 7.87
CA GLU A 40 -17.17 -0.83 8.17
C GLU A 40 -17.58 0.54 8.70
N ASN A 41 -18.73 1.06 8.27
CA ASN A 41 -19.26 2.33 8.77
C ASN A 41 -19.61 2.24 10.26
N LYS A 42 -20.28 1.16 10.67
CA LYS A 42 -20.53 0.90 12.09
C LYS A 42 -19.24 0.68 12.86
N ALA A 43 -18.33 -0.14 12.33
CA ALA A 43 -17.04 -0.39 13.00
C ALA A 43 -16.23 0.90 13.19
N LEU A 44 -16.16 1.75 12.16
CA LEU A 44 -15.51 3.06 12.20
C LEU A 44 -16.19 3.99 13.21
N ALA A 45 -17.52 4.05 13.24
CA ALA A 45 -18.26 4.85 14.22
C ALA A 45 -17.99 4.36 15.66
N ASP A 46 -18.01 3.05 15.89
CA ASP A 46 -17.74 2.47 17.19
C ASP A 46 -16.26 2.64 17.60
N VAL A 47 -15.31 2.76 16.67
CA VAL A 47 -13.89 3.12 16.96
C VAL A 47 -13.80 4.60 17.32
N ALA A 48 -14.38 5.47 16.48
CA ALA A 48 -14.36 6.91 16.66
C ALA A 48 -14.96 7.33 18.01
N ALA A 49 -16.06 6.70 18.44
CA ALA A 49 -16.73 6.98 19.72
C ALA A 49 -15.83 6.77 20.96
N THR A 50 -14.72 6.04 20.83
CA THR A 50 -13.80 5.74 21.94
C THR A 50 -12.60 6.71 22.02
N LEU A 51 -12.47 7.63 21.06
CA LEU A 51 -11.30 8.49 20.92
C LEU A 51 -11.69 9.98 20.95
N PRO A 52 -10.89 10.85 21.59
CA PRO A 52 -11.18 12.28 21.64
C PRO A 52 -11.06 12.99 20.27
N PHE A 53 -10.45 12.33 19.28
CA PHE A 53 -10.29 12.80 17.90
C PHE A 53 -11.00 11.88 16.89
N GLY A 54 -12.01 11.12 17.33
CA GLY A 54 -12.71 10.14 16.51
C GLY A 54 -13.36 10.72 15.24
N GLU A 55 -13.96 11.90 15.34
CA GLU A 55 -14.57 12.58 14.19
C GLU A 55 -13.54 12.98 13.12
N ASP A 56 -12.31 13.30 13.51
CA ASP A 56 -11.23 13.60 12.56
C ASP A 56 -10.86 12.35 11.77
N ILE A 57 -10.76 11.18 12.45
CA ILE A 57 -10.52 9.89 11.79
C ILE A 57 -11.65 9.57 10.82
N LYS A 58 -12.90 9.69 11.27
CA LYS A 58 -14.07 9.40 10.44
C LYS A 58 -14.09 10.27 9.18
N THR A 59 -13.88 11.57 9.33
CA THR A 59 -13.80 12.52 8.21
C THR A 59 -12.68 12.15 7.23
N LEU A 60 -11.50 11.79 7.74
CA LEU A 60 -10.37 11.37 6.91
C LEU A 60 -10.65 10.09 6.12
N VAL A 61 -11.25 9.08 6.76
CA VAL A 61 -11.58 7.80 6.12
C VAL A 61 -12.69 7.98 5.08
N GLU A 62 -13.72 8.77 5.38
CA GLU A 62 -14.80 9.10 4.44
C GLU A 62 -14.26 9.85 3.21
N GLU A 63 -13.40 10.84 3.41
CA GLU A 63 -12.77 11.58 2.31
C GLU A 63 -11.89 10.66 1.45
N ARG A 64 -11.05 9.82 2.09
CA ARG A 64 -10.27 8.82 1.36
C ARG A 64 -11.21 7.94 0.55
N ASN A 65 -12.24 7.37 1.16
CA ASN A 65 -13.15 6.43 0.52
C ASN A 65 -13.89 7.06 -0.67
N ALA A 66 -14.28 8.33 -0.59
CA ALA A 66 -14.85 9.08 -1.70
C ALA A 66 -13.87 9.22 -2.88
N GLY A 67 -12.56 9.34 -2.64
CA GLY A 67 -11.53 9.34 -3.68
C GLY A 67 -11.56 10.55 -4.62
N GLN A 68 -12.11 11.67 -4.16
CA GLN A 68 -12.34 12.86 -4.98
C GLN A 68 -11.16 13.84 -4.93
N THR A 69 -10.56 14.00 -3.75
CA THR A 69 -9.41 14.90 -3.51
C THR A 69 -8.10 14.33 -4.05
N ARG A 70 -7.09 15.18 -4.23
CA ARG A 70 -5.76 14.74 -4.70
C ARG A 70 -5.11 13.85 -3.64
N GLU A 71 -5.24 14.22 -2.37
CA GLU A 71 -4.78 13.47 -1.21
C GLU A 71 -5.41 12.08 -1.16
N ALA A 72 -6.74 11.97 -1.31
CA ALA A 72 -7.45 10.70 -1.29
C ALA A 72 -7.01 9.77 -2.43
N LYS A 73 -6.78 10.31 -3.64
CA LYS A 73 -6.28 9.53 -4.79
C LYS A 73 -4.87 9.01 -4.53
N ILE A 74 -3.98 9.86 -4.00
CA ILE A 74 -2.62 9.46 -3.65
C ILE A 74 -2.63 8.40 -2.55
N ALA A 75 -3.44 8.55 -1.51
CA ALA A 75 -3.55 7.55 -0.44
C ALA A 75 -4.09 6.21 -0.93
N LYS A 76 -5.04 6.20 -1.88
CA LYS A 76 -5.50 4.96 -2.53
C LYS A 76 -4.43 4.34 -3.44
N ASP A 77 -3.72 5.17 -4.21
CA ASP A 77 -2.63 4.69 -5.04
C ASP A 77 -1.50 4.11 -4.18
N ALA A 78 -1.19 4.70 -3.03
CA ALA A 78 -0.20 4.19 -2.09
C ALA A 78 -0.55 2.79 -1.57
N ASP A 79 -1.81 2.56 -1.19
CA ASP A 79 -2.34 1.23 -0.83
C ASP A 79 -2.19 0.23 -1.99
N GLN A 80 -2.58 0.61 -3.21
CA GLN A 80 -2.40 -0.28 -4.36
C GLN A 80 -0.93 -0.55 -4.71
N LEU A 81 -0.04 0.43 -4.53
CA LEU A 81 1.41 0.27 -4.74
C LEU A 81 2.03 -0.67 -3.73
N GLU A 82 1.59 -0.64 -2.47
CA GLU A 82 1.99 -1.63 -1.45
C GLU A 82 1.61 -3.04 -1.92
N LEU A 83 0.35 -3.25 -2.33
CA LEU A 83 -0.08 -4.54 -2.85
C LEU A 83 0.76 -5.00 -4.05
N ILE A 84 1.10 -4.09 -4.96
CA ILE A 84 1.94 -4.40 -6.12
C ILE A 84 3.35 -4.81 -5.71
N LEU A 85 3.96 -4.13 -4.72
CA LEU A 85 5.26 -4.51 -4.16
C LEU A 85 5.22 -5.92 -3.56
N SER A 86 4.22 -6.18 -2.73
CA SER A 86 3.99 -7.49 -2.12
C SER A 86 3.78 -8.60 -3.16
N LEU A 87 3.01 -8.32 -4.21
CA LEU A 87 2.82 -9.26 -5.34
C LEU A 87 4.11 -9.50 -6.12
N LYS A 88 4.93 -8.46 -6.32
CA LYS A 88 6.21 -8.56 -7.02
C LYS A 88 7.22 -9.42 -6.24
N GLU A 89 7.33 -9.22 -4.93
CA GLU A 89 8.15 -10.07 -4.07
C GLU A 89 7.70 -11.54 -4.13
N GLN A 90 6.39 -11.78 -4.08
CA GLN A 90 5.84 -13.13 -4.23
C GLN A 90 6.14 -13.74 -5.60
N ALA A 91 6.01 -12.97 -6.68
CA ALA A 91 6.35 -13.43 -8.03
C ALA A 91 7.84 -13.79 -8.14
N ASP A 92 8.74 -12.95 -7.62
CA ASP A 92 10.19 -13.16 -7.68
C ASP A 92 10.64 -14.37 -6.85
N THR A 93 9.92 -14.71 -5.79
CA THR A 93 10.14 -15.94 -5.00
C THR A 93 9.51 -17.19 -5.63
N GLY A 94 8.87 -17.07 -6.80
CA GLY A 94 8.34 -18.18 -7.60
C GLY A 94 6.85 -18.48 -7.42
N ASN A 95 6.10 -17.62 -6.72
CA ASN A 95 4.65 -17.75 -6.61
C ASN A 95 3.95 -17.26 -7.89
N ILE A 96 3.81 -18.16 -8.86
CA ILE A 96 3.17 -17.87 -10.17
C ILE A 96 1.74 -17.34 -10.05
N ARG A 97 1.04 -17.58 -8.93
CA ARG A 97 -0.31 -17.04 -8.74
C ARG A 97 -0.27 -15.53 -8.59
N ALA A 98 0.76 -14.98 -7.94
CA ALA A 98 0.91 -13.53 -7.74
C ALA A 98 1.01 -12.78 -9.07
N GLU A 99 1.63 -13.37 -10.10
CA GLU A 99 1.71 -12.79 -11.44
C GLU A 99 0.33 -12.51 -12.05
N SER A 100 -0.66 -13.35 -11.76
CA SER A 100 -2.03 -13.16 -12.27
C SER A 100 -2.74 -11.95 -11.64
N TRP A 101 -2.27 -11.49 -10.47
CA TRP A 101 -2.85 -10.36 -9.75
C TRP A 101 -2.21 -9.01 -10.11
N LEU A 102 -0.99 -9.01 -10.66
CA LEU A 102 -0.29 -7.78 -11.04
C LEU A 102 -1.04 -6.94 -12.11
N PRO A 103 -1.52 -7.51 -13.23
CA PRO A 103 -2.21 -6.72 -14.26
C PRO A 103 -3.47 -5.98 -13.78
N PRO A 104 -4.40 -6.59 -13.02
CA PRO A 104 -5.54 -5.85 -12.49
C PRO A 104 -5.15 -4.85 -11.39
N ALA A 105 -4.11 -5.12 -10.59
CA ALA A 105 -3.62 -4.17 -9.59
C ALA A 105 -3.07 -2.89 -10.24
N LEU A 106 -2.22 -3.02 -11.27
CA LEU A 106 -1.68 -1.89 -12.03
C LEU A 106 -2.78 -0.99 -12.64
N LYS A 107 -3.88 -1.59 -13.13
CA LYS A 107 -5.01 -0.83 -13.71
C LYS A 107 -5.79 0.01 -12.70
N ARG A 108 -5.61 -0.23 -11.38
CA ARG A 108 -6.30 0.53 -10.34
C ARG A 108 -5.62 1.85 -10.02
N LEU A 109 -4.33 1.97 -10.31
CA LEU A 109 -3.54 3.19 -10.12
C LEU A 109 -4.16 4.35 -10.91
N LYS A 110 -4.32 5.50 -10.25
CA LYS A 110 -5.04 6.66 -10.79
C LYS A 110 -4.11 7.77 -11.22
N THR A 111 -3.18 8.16 -10.38
CA THR A 111 -2.20 9.22 -10.65
C THR A 111 -1.16 8.74 -11.66
N GLU A 112 -0.65 9.67 -12.47
CA GLU A 112 0.38 9.34 -13.47
C GLU A 112 1.67 8.91 -12.78
N GLU A 113 1.98 9.54 -11.65
CA GLU A 113 3.15 9.23 -10.84
C GLU A 113 3.07 7.81 -10.26
N ALA A 114 1.90 7.38 -9.78
CA ALA A 114 1.72 6.02 -9.29
C ALA A 114 1.82 4.99 -10.42
N LYS A 115 1.27 5.26 -11.60
CA LYS A 115 1.39 4.36 -12.77
C LYS A 115 2.85 4.16 -13.17
N GLN A 116 3.61 5.25 -13.27
CA GLN A 116 5.05 5.19 -13.56
C GLN A 116 5.79 4.39 -12.50
N LEU A 117 5.48 4.59 -11.22
CA LEU A 117 6.10 3.83 -10.14
C LEU A 117 5.72 2.33 -10.20
N GLY A 118 4.47 1.99 -10.52
CA GLY A 118 4.02 0.61 -10.72
C GLY A 118 4.76 -0.11 -11.85
N GLU A 119 5.01 0.58 -12.98
CA GLU A 119 5.81 0.05 -14.09
C GLU A 119 7.26 -0.22 -13.67
N VAL A 120 7.87 0.69 -12.90
CA VAL A 120 9.22 0.51 -12.36
C VAL A 120 9.28 -0.66 -11.37
N ILE A 121 8.31 -0.77 -10.46
CA ILE A 121 8.25 -1.87 -9.49
C ILE A 121 8.19 -3.21 -10.22
N THR A 122 7.30 -3.37 -11.20
CA THR A 122 7.12 -4.65 -11.88
C THR A 122 8.29 -5.05 -12.79
N SER A 123 9.07 -4.09 -13.26
CA SER A 123 10.26 -4.33 -14.09
C SER A 123 11.58 -4.46 -13.31
N THR A 124 11.56 -4.19 -12.00
CA THR A 124 12.74 -4.27 -11.11
C THR A 124 12.68 -5.53 -10.25
N ALA A 125 13.78 -6.28 -10.11
CA ALA A 125 13.82 -7.40 -9.17
C ALA A 125 13.67 -6.88 -7.73
N SER A 126 12.81 -7.53 -6.94
CA SER A 126 12.45 -7.09 -5.58
C SER A 126 13.63 -7.09 -4.59
N ASP A 127 14.69 -7.84 -4.87
CA ASP A 127 15.93 -7.89 -4.08
C ASP A 127 17.00 -6.88 -4.51
N ASN A 128 16.79 -6.14 -5.61
CA ASN A 128 17.80 -5.21 -6.14
C ASN A 128 18.21 -4.10 -5.17
N TRP A 129 17.40 -3.78 -4.15
CA TRP A 129 17.71 -2.72 -3.19
C TRP A 129 18.92 -3.02 -2.29
N TRP A 130 19.27 -4.30 -2.09
CA TRP A 130 20.43 -4.75 -1.30
C TRP A 130 21.36 -5.72 -2.06
N TYR A 131 20.97 -6.08 -3.29
CA TYR A 131 21.66 -7.06 -4.12
C TYR A 131 22.16 -6.47 -5.45
N SER A 132 22.42 -5.16 -5.48
CA SER A 132 22.79 -4.44 -6.69
C SER A 132 24.12 -4.95 -7.30
N ASP A 133 24.24 -4.89 -8.63
CA ASP A 133 25.40 -5.42 -9.35
C ASP A 133 26.72 -4.70 -9.04
N GLU A 134 26.68 -3.47 -8.52
CA GLU A 134 27.87 -2.76 -8.02
C GLU A 134 28.35 -3.34 -6.70
N GLU A 135 27.44 -3.74 -5.81
CA GLU A 135 27.79 -4.37 -4.53
C GLU A 135 28.33 -5.77 -4.74
N LYS A 136 27.87 -6.55 -5.73
CA LYS A 136 28.42 -7.90 -6.04
C LYS A 136 29.91 -7.89 -6.39
N LYS A 137 30.46 -6.74 -6.80
CA LYS A 137 31.91 -6.54 -7.03
C LYS A 137 32.67 -6.23 -5.74
N SER A 138 31.99 -5.98 -4.63
CA SER A 138 32.61 -5.63 -3.36
C SER A 138 33.17 -6.86 -2.64
N GLU A 139 34.29 -6.67 -1.94
CA GLU A 139 34.91 -7.71 -1.12
C GLU A 139 33.99 -8.24 -0.01
N TRP A 140 32.90 -7.53 0.33
CA TRP A 140 31.97 -7.90 1.39
C TRP A 140 31.26 -9.24 1.13
N TRP A 141 30.89 -9.53 -0.12
CA TRP A 141 30.25 -10.80 -0.49
C TRP A 141 31.20 -11.99 -0.45
N ILE A 142 32.50 -11.74 -0.66
CA ILE A 142 33.55 -12.76 -0.70
C ILE A 142 34.13 -12.99 0.70
N ASN A 143 34.37 -11.91 1.45
CA ASN A 143 34.95 -11.90 2.77
C ASN A 143 33.94 -11.33 3.77
N LYS A 144 33.02 -12.17 4.26
CA LYS A 144 32.09 -11.83 5.34
C LYS A 144 32.83 -11.57 6.66
N LYS A 145 33.58 -10.47 6.77
CA LYS A 145 34.13 -10.02 8.05
C LYS A 145 32.96 -9.60 8.93
N ARG A 146 32.68 -10.38 9.97
CA ARG A 146 31.74 -10.00 11.03
C ARG A 146 32.19 -8.67 11.60
N VAL A 147 31.43 -7.61 11.35
CA VAL A 147 31.48 -6.41 12.18
C VAL A 147 30.74 -6.79 13.46
N VAL A 148 31.49 -6.90 14.56
CA VAL A 148 30.95 -7.13 15.90
C VAL A 148 30.36 -5.83 16.40
#